data_AF-A0A2E5XQ27-F1
#
_entry.id   AF-A0A2E5XQ27-F1
#
_cell.length_a   1.000
_cell.length_b   1.000
_cell.length_c   1.000
_cell.angle_alpha   90.00
_cell.angle_beta   90.00
_cell.angle_gamma   90.00
#
_symmetry.space_group_name_H-M   'P 1'
#
loop_
_entity.id
_entity.type
_entity.pdbx_description
1 polymer ?
#
loop_
_entity_poly.entity_id
_entity_poly.type
_entity_poly.pdbx_seq_one_letter_code
_entity_poly.pdbx_strand_id
1 'polypeptide(L)'
;MDQEIDSVAEFLSQNDEGVSAHSVSKVSALPYLITAVSTLVTGLSIAILAMWLLSEENVIFGGPPATLLAWQDDYERMTAIDKVDGNLDGSGVTICIVDSGVDLSHPGMDGVSINGWYDAINGRVEPYDDQGHGTAMAGIIASKGGVGGIAGGSDLLIAKGIDDSGSGTDEGIAEAVDWCSAQGADIISLSLGGDQGPGLSGLTLDVLENSVEDALDVGVFVVAAAGNDGTDDDGDVASPGSVEDVICVGGVNRNGDVWSGSSQGDNNGRLWPNPILPRQDPDKKPEVIAPASEVPVLLTNSGSWYGYSSGTSAATAWVSGILALVIQNEPDLARSGDRSAIEDIKSRISQTSTQKEGVTGHDDRFGYGIVNTIGLIGDAPNESTQNRYSGEVLYSQQETSTTNVAPDSSTNADLNPRIWDSLIAEIHELKASTRF
;
A
#
# COMPACT_ATOMS: atom_id res chain seq x y z
N MET A 1 -29.57 -39.84 -29.24
CA MET A 1 -28.52 -39.29 -30.13
C MET A 1 -28.45 -40.04 -31.47
N ASP A 2 -28.74 -41.34 -31.54
CA ASP A 2 -28.91 -42.06 -32.83
C ASP A 2 -30.34 -42.01 -33.41
N GLN A 3 -31.29 -41.33 -32.76
CA GLN A 3 -32.66 -41.15 -33.28
C GLN A 3 -32.96 -39.77 -33.88
N GLU A 4 -32.07 -38.78 -33.71
CA GLU A 4 -32.18 -37.47 -34.36
C GLU A 4 -31.45 -37.39 -35.71
N ILE A 5 -30.66 -38.42 -36.05
CA ILE A 5 -29.92 -38.48 -37.32
C ILE A 5 -30.79 -39.02 -38.45
N ASP A 6 -31.71 -39.96 -38.16
CA ASP A 6 -32.61 -40.54 -39.17
C ASP A 6 -33.72 -39.56 -39.62
N SER A 7 -34.17 -38.63 -38.76
CA SER A 7 -35.22 -37.67 -39.13
C SER A 7 -34.75 -36.57 -40.07
N VAL A 8 -33.44 -36.30 -40.12
CA VAL A 8 -32.85 -35.29 -41.02
C VAL A 8 -32.58 -35.88 -42.41
N ALA A 9 -32.25 -37.17 -42.48
CA ALA A 9 -32.06 -37.88 -43.75
C ALA A 9 -33.37 -38.07 -44.53
N GLU A 10 -34.50 -38.23 -43.83
CA GLU A 10 -35.82 -38.41 -44.45
C GLU A 10 -36.45 -37.08 -44.93
N PHE A 11 -36.07 -35.95 -44.33
CA PHE A 11 -36.48 -34.60 -44.78
C PHE A 11 -35.78 -34.17 -46.08
N LEU A 12 -34.60 -34.71 -46.39
CA LEU A 12 -33.80 -34.34 -47.56
C LEU A 12 -34.12 -35.16 -48.82
N SER A 13 -34.93 -36.22 -48.72
CA SER A 13 -35.29 -37.08 -49.86
C SER A 13 -36.59 -36.70 -50.57
N GLN A 14 -37.40 -35.79 -50.03
CA GLN A 14 -38.72 -35.42 -50.57
C GLN A 14 -38.75 -34.17 -51.48
N ASN A 15 -37.61 -33.50 -51.71
CA ASN A 15 -37.57 -32.28 -52.52
C ASN A 15 -36.83 -32.42 -53.86
N ASP A 16 -36.62 -33.65 -54.35
CA ASP A 16 -35.98 -33.89 -55.65
C ASP A 16 -36.95 -34.54 -56.65
N GLU A 17 -38.01 -33.81 -57.00
CA GLU A 17 -38.66 -34.01 -58.30
C GLU A 17 -38.73 -32.69 -59.08
N GLY A 18 -37.85 -32.61 -60.08
CA GLY A 18 -38.04 -31.76 -61.24
C GLY A 18 -37.39 -30.37 -61.17
N VAL A 19 -36.18 -30.24 -61.69
CA VAL A 19 -35.91 -29.56 -62.98
C VAL A 19 -34.39 -29.40 -63.14
N SER A 20 -33.93 -29.77 -64.34
CA SER A 20 -32.57 -29.76 -64.87
C SER A 20 -31.72 -28.52 -64.56
N ALA A 21 -30.43 -28.72 -64.22
CA ALA A 21 -29.28 -28.40 -65.08
C ALA A 21 -27.98 -28.24 -64.28
N HIS A 22 -26.88 -28.70 -64.89
CA HIS A 22 -25.48 -28.50 -64.52
C HIS A 22 -24.93 -29.26 -63.30
N SER A 23 -24.20 -30.33 -63.62
CA SER A 23 -23.22 -30.99 -62.77
C SER A 23 -22.09 -30.02 -62.40
N VAL A 24 -22.26 -29.30 -61.29
CA VAL A 24 -21.15 -28.68 -60.57
C VAL A 24 -20.72 -29.69 -59.50
N SER A 25 -19.46 -30.14 -59.58
CA SER A 25 -18.88 -31.01 -58.56
C SER A 25 -19.02 -30.35 -57.18
N LYS A 26 -19.85 -30.92 -56.30
CA LYS A 26 -19.91 -30.51 -54.89
C LYS A 26 -18.57 -30.88 -54.24
N VAL A 27 -17.58 -29.98 -54.34
CA VAL A 27 -16.36 -30.05 -53.54
C VAL A 27 -16.81 -29.88 -52.09
N SER A 28 -16.68 -30.93 -51.27
CA SER A 28 -17.03 -30.82 -49.85
C SER A 28 -16.16 -29.72 -49.24
N ALA A 29 -16.77 -28.70 -48.64
CA ALA A 29 -16.04 -27.62 -47.97
C ALA A 29 -15.44 -28.07 -46.62
N LEU A 30 -15.85 -29.24 -46.13
CA LEU A 30 -15.46 -29.81 -44.85
C LEU A 30 -13.95 -30.07 -44.69
N PRO A 31 -13.22 -30.62 -45.69
CA PRO A 31 -11.77 -30.82 -45.59
C PRO A 31 -11.01 -29.50 -45.52
N TYR A 32 -11.49 -28.47 -46.24
CA TYR A 32 -10.90 -27.14 -46.22
C TYR A 32 -11.15 -26.44 -44.87
N LEU A 33 -12.35 -26.59 -44.30
CA LEU A 33 -12.67 -26.09 -42.96
C LEU A 33 -11.80 -26.77 -41.89
N ILE A 34 -11.68 -28.10 -41.93
CA ILE A 34 -10.83 -28.87 -40.99
C ILE A 34 -9.36 -28.42 -41.12
N THR A 35 -8.87 -28.24 -42.35
CA THR A 35 -7.51 -27.76 -42.59
C THR A 35 -7.31 -26.34 -42.08
N ALA A 36 -8.27 -25.44 -42.29
CA ALA A 36 -8.22 -24.06 -41.80
C ALA A 36 -8.24 -23.97 -40.27
N VAL A 37 -9.09 -24.76 -39.61
CA VAL A 37 -9.15 -24.81 -38.13
C VAL A 37 -7.89 -25.45 -37.56
N SER A 38 -7.41 -26.55 -38.16
CA SER A 38 -6.19 -27.23 -37.71
C SER A 38 -4.96 -26.35 -37.84
N THR A 39 -4.83 -25.61 -38.96
CA THR A 39 -3.74 -24.64 -39.15
C THR A 39 -3.82 -23.46 -38.18
N LEU A 40 -5.02 -22.96 -37.88
CA LEU A 40 -5.22 -21.91 -36.88
C LEU A 40 -4.81 -22.38 -35.48
N VAL A 41 -5.30 -23.55 -35.05
CA VAL A 41 -4.98 -24.12 -33.73
C VAL A 41 -3.49 -24.42 -33.61
N THR A 42 -2.90 -25.04 -34.64
CA THR A 42 -1.45 -25.32 -34.66
C THR A 42 -0.64 -24.03 -34.66
N GLY A 43 -1.08 -23.00 -35.39
CA GLY A 43 -0.45 -21.67 -35.39
C GLY A 43 -0.52 -20.99 -34.03
N LEU A 44 -1.66 -21.05 -33.35
CA LEU A 44 -1.83 -20.55 -31.97
C LEU A 44 -0.95 -21.30 -30.98
N SER A 45 -0.91 -22.63 -31.06
CA SER A 45 -0.05 -23.44 -30.19
C SER A 45 1.43 -23.14 -30.41
N ILE A 46 1.86 -22.96 -31.67
CA ILE A 46 3.24 -22.56 -32.00
C ILE A 46 3.52 -21.14 -31.52
N ALA A 47 2.56 -20.21 -31.64
CA ALA A 47 2.72 -18.84 -31.14
C ALA A 47 2.86 -18.81 -29.61
N ILE A 48 2.06 -19.61 -28.89
CA ILE A 48 2.17 -19.75 -27.42
C ILE A 48 3.53 -20.37 -27.05
N LEU A 49 3.94 -21.44 -27.73
CA LEU A 49 5.26 -22.07 -27.53
C LEU A 49 6.40 -21.12 -27.85
N ALA A 50 6.31 -20.35 -28.93
CA ALA A 50 7.31 -19.36 -29.32
C ALA A 50 7.34 -18.20 -28.32
N MET A 51 6.19 -17.74 -27.81
CA MET A 51 6.12 -16.75 -26.75
C MET A 51 6.78 -17.27 -25.46
N TRP A 52 6.61 -18.55 -25.15
CA TRP A 52 7.26 -19.20 -24.01
C TRP A 52 8.78 -19.40 -24.22
N LEU A 53 9.22 -19.73 -25.44
CA LEU A 53 10.63 -19.96 -25.78
C LEU A 53 11.43 -18.67 -26.02
N LEU A 54 10.78 -17.61 -26.48
CA LEU A 54 11.37 -16.29 -26.74
C LEU A 54 11.20 -15.34 -25.55
N SER A 55 10.51 -15.78 -24.49
CA SER A 55 10.50 -15.12 -23.18
C SER A 55 11.88 -15.29 -22.55
N GLU A 56 12.83 -14.46 -22.96
CA GLU A 56 13.97 -14.16 -22.11
C GLU A 56 13.44 -13.27 -20.96
N GLU A 57 13.56 -13.79 -19.75
CA GLU A 57 13.05 -13.28 -18.47
C GLU A 57 11.59 -13.63 -18.13
N ASN A 58 11.36 -13.85 -16.83
CA ASN A 58 10.11 -14.32 -16.25
C ASN A 58 8.95 -13.39 -16.61
N VAL A 59 8.19 -13.72 -17.66
CA VAL A 59 6.89 -13.05 -17.92
C VAL A 59 5.95 -13.43 -16.77
N ILE A 60 5.89 -12.57 -15.77
CA ILE A 60 4.93 -12.64 -14.66
C ILE A 60 3.56 -12.30 -15.24
N PHE A 61 2.77 -13.33 -15.52
CA PHE A 61 1.37 -13.19 -15.89
C PHE A 61 0.56 -12.73 -14.67
N GLY A 62 0.29 -11.42 -14.60
CA GLY A 62 -0.64 -10.85 -13.63
C GLY A 62 -0.13 -9.54 -13.04
N GLY A 63 -0.55 -8.42 -13.60
CA GLY A 63 -0.47 -7.11 -12.93
C GLY A 63 -1.56 -6.97 -11.86
N PRO A 64 -1.54 -5.87 -11.09
CA PRO A 64 -2.59 -5.58 -10.13
C PRO A 64 -3.97 -5.54 -10.82
N PRO A 65 -5.03 -6.00 -10.16
CA PRO A 65 -6.40 -5.81 -10.64
C PRO A 65 -6.69 -4.35 -10.95
N ALA A 66 -7.47 -4.09 -12.01
CA ALA A 66 -7.85 -2.73 -12.42
C ALA A 66 -8.54 -1.93 -11.30
N THR A 67 -9.21 -2.61 -10.36
CA THR A 67 -9.81 -1.98 -9.18
C THR A 67 -8.75 -1.39 -8.25
N LEU A 68 -7.64 -2.10 -8.01
CA LEU A 68 -6.55 -1.58 -7.17
C LEU A 68 -5.89 -0.38 -7.82
N LEU A 69 -5.69 -0.41 -9.15
CA LEU A 69 -5.16 0.73 -9.89
C LEU A 69 -6.08 1.97 -9.80
N ALA A 70 -7.40 1.76 -9.86
CA ALA A 70 -8.35 2.85 -9.67
C ALA A 70 -8.31 3.43 -8.24
N TRP A 71 -8.13 2.57 -7.23
CA TRP A 71 -8.02 3.01 -5.84
C TRP A 71 -6.72 3.77 -5.57
N GLN A 72 -5.62 3.34 -6.19
CA GLN A 72 -4.35 4.07 -6.18
C GLN A 72 -4.52 5.48 -6.78
N ASP A 73 -5.13 5.58 -7.96
CA ASP A 73 -5.38 6.86 -8.64
C ASP A 73 -6.28 7.81 -7.81
N ASP A 74 -7.28 7.27 -7.10
CA ASP A 74 -8.09 8.07 -6.17
C ASP A 74 -7.23 8.70 -5.07
N TYR A 75 -6.29 7.94 -4.49
CA TYR A 75 -5.42 8.41 -3.42
C TYR A 75 -4.30 9.34 -3.90
N GLU A 76 -3.73 9.09 -5.08
CA GLU A 76 -2.76 10.00 -5.71
C GLU A 76 -3.39 11.37 -5.99
N ARG A 77 -4.63 11.38 -6.52
CA ARG A 77 -5.39 12.62 -6.72
C ARG A 77 -5.72 13.33 -5.41
N MET A 78 -6.07 12.58 -4.36
CA MET A 78 -6.40 13.11 -3.04
C MET A 78 -5.21 13.78 -2.37
N THR A 79 -4.01 13.20 -2.51
CA THR A 79 -2.76 13.70 -1.92
C THR A 79 -1.96 14.61 -2.85
N ALA A 80 -2.51 14.89 -4.05
CA ALA A 80 -1.91 15.71 -5.10
C ALA A 80 -0.57 15.17 -5.67
N ILE A 81 -0.32 13.86 -5.54
CA ILE A 81 0.84 13.18 -6.12
C ILE A 81 0.74 13.17 -7.65
N ASP A 82 -0.47 13.06 -8.19
CA ASP A 82 -0.77 13.08 -9.64
C ASP A 82 -0.28 14.36 -10.37
N LYS A 83 0.05 15.40 -9.60
CA LYS A 83 0.49 16.72 -10.09
C LYS A 83 1.99 16.98 -9.91
N VAL A 84 2.70 16.07 -9.26
CA VAL A 84 4.15 16.22 -9.02
C VAL A 84 4.89 16.18 -10.35
N ASP A 85 5.98 16.95 -10.47
CA ASP A 85 6.86 16.86 -11.64
C ASP A 85 7.40 15.43 -11.77
N GLY A 86 7.24 14.80 -12.93
CA GLY A 86 7.71 13.44 -13.18
C GLY A 86 9.23 13.24 -13.09
N ASN A 87 10.01 14.30 -12.89
CA ASN A 87 11.43 14.22 -12.54
C ASN A 87 11.69 14.00 -11.04
N LEU A 88 10.65 14.14 -10.19
CA LEU A 88 10.71 13.83 -8.77
C LEU A 88 10.19 12.40 -8.55
N ASP A 89 11.08 11.51 -8.16
CA ASP A 89 10.82 10.09 -7.90
C ASP A 89 11.49 9.62 -6.60
N GLY A 90 12.09 10.51 -5.82
CA GLY A 90 12.83 10.22 -4.58
C GLY A 90 14.31 9.91 -4.79
N SER A 91 14.82 10.00 -6.03
CA SER A 91 16.24 9.74 -6.32
C SER A 91 17.19 10.58 -5.46
N GLY A 92 18.16 9.92 -4.83
CA GLY A 92 19.16 10.58 -3.96
C GLY A 92 18.74 10.71 -2.50
N VAL A 93 17.56 10.20 -2.13
CA VAL A 93 17.07 10.15 -0.75
C VAL A 93 17.11 8.71 -0.24
N THR A 94 17.58 8.53 0.99
CA THR A 94 17.63 7.23 1.67
C THR A 94 16.49 7.12 2.70
N ILE A 95 15.62 6.14 2.54
CA ILE A 95 14.52 5.85 3.46
C ILE A 95 14.80 4.55 4.18
N CYS A 96 14.84 4.57 5.51
CA CYS A 96 14.88 3.36 6.31
C CYS A 96 13.48 2.91 6.72
N ILE A 97 13.18 1.63 6.50
CA ILE A 97 11.93 1.00 6.89
C ILE A 97 12.22 0.05 8.05
N VAL A 98 11.67 0.35 9.22
CA VAL A 98 11.75 -0.54 10.39
C VAL A 98 10.43 -1.32 10.49
N ASP A 99 10.45 -2.59 10.10
CA ASP A 99 9.22 -3.40 9.93
C ASP A 99 9.50 -4.91 10.01
N SER A 100 8.69 -5.78 9.37
CA SER A 100 8.85 -7.24 9.37
C SER A 100 9.88 -7.75 8.37
N GLY A 101 10.52 -6.85 7.62
CA GLY A 101 11.54 -7.17 6.62
C GLY A 101 11.08 -6.87 5.19
N VAL A 102 11.66 -7.55 4.21
CA VAL A 102 11.30 -7.39 2.79
C VAL A 102 11.50 -8.69 1.99
N ASP A 103 10.54 -9.03 1.14
CA ASP A 103 10.65 -10.10 0.16
C ASP A 103 11.15 -9.57 -1.20
N LEU A 104 12.46 -9.68 -1.42
CA LEU A 104 13.08 -9.27 -2.68
C LEU A 104 12.79 -10.22 -3.86
N SER A 105 12.16 -11.37 -3.63
CA SER A 105 11.70 -12.23 -4.71
C SER A 105 10.38 -11.75 -5.33
N HIS A 106 9.71 -10.79 -4.68
CA HIS A 106 8.46 -10.21 -5.15
C HIS A 106 8.66 -9.39 -6.44
N PRO A 107 7.89 -9.61 -7.52
CA PRO A 107 7.98 -8.86 -8.78
C PRO A 107 7.96 -7.33 -8.67
N GLY A 108 7.14 -6.79 -7.78
CA GLY A 108 7.06 -5.34 -7.52
C GLY A 108 8.34 -4.73 -6.96
N MET A 109 9.20 -5.55 -6.34
CA MET A 109 10.48 -5.13 -5.78
C MET A 109 11.64 -5.24 -6.78
N ASP A 110 11.38 -5.73 -8.00
CA ASP A 110 12.41 -5.83 -9.02
C ASP A 110 12.95 -4.44 -9.41
N GLY A 111 14.27 -4.30 -9.37
CA GLY A 111 14.97 -3.04 -9.60
C GLY A 111 14.86 -2.00 -8.48
N VAL A 112 14.20 -2.27 -7.35
CA VAL A 112 14.22 -1.39 -6.17
C VAL A 112 15.62 -1.40 -5.55
N SER A 113 16.12 -0.22 -5.17
CA SER A 113 17.47 -0.08 -4.60
C SER A 113 17.44 -0.40 -3.11
N ILE A 114 18.12 -1.47 -2.69
CA ILE A 114 18.28 -1.85 -1.27
C ILE A 114 19.75 -1.67 -0.91
N ASN A 115 20.06 -0.63 -0.15
CA ASN A 115 21.44 -0.26 0.20
C ASN A 115 21.88 -0.79 1.56
N GLY A 116 20.98 -1.38 2.33
CA GLY A 116 21.31 -1.98 3.63
C GLY A 116 20.20 -2.88 4.14
N TRP A 117 20.62 -3.88 4.91
CA TRP A 117 19.75 -4.83 5.60
C TRP A 117 20.24 -5.04 7.02
N TYR A 118 19.31 -5.04 7.97
CA TYR A 118 19.52 -5.40 9.36
C TYR A 118 18.36 -6.23 9.88
N ASP A 119 18.66 -7.18 10.75
CA ASP A 119 17.66 -8.07 11.35
C ASP A 119 17.88 -8.13 12.85
N ALA A 120 17.06 -7.37 13.59
CA ALA A 120 17.08 -7.32 15.05
C ALA A 120 16.44 -8.57 15.68
N ILE A 121 15.71 -9.38 14.90
CA ILE A 121 14.97 -10.54 15.41
C ILE A 121 15.82 -11.80 15.38
N ASN A 122 16.37 -12.15 14.22
CA ASN A 122 17.10 -13.41 14.01
C ASN A 122 18.56 -13.22 13.60
N GLY A 123 19.02 -11.98 13.37
CA GLY A 123 20.38 -11.68 12.93
C GLY A 123 20.74 -12.33 11.59
N ARG A 124 19.77 -12.56 10.70
CA ARG A 124 20.05 -13.10 9.37
C ARG A 124 20.68 -12.03 8.49
N VAL A 125 21.59 -12.46 7.64
CA VAL A 125 22.33 -11.55 6.73
C VAL A 125 21.63 -11.32 5.39
N GLU A 126 20.72 -12.23 5.01
CA GLU A 126 19.94 -12.11 3.77
C GLU A 126 18.55 -11.54 4.08
N PRO A 127 18.07 -10.56 3.30
CA PRO A 127 16.71 -10.03 3.43
C PRO A 127 15.63 -11.09 3.27
N TYR A 128 14.61 -11.00 4.10
CA TYR A 128 13.42 -11.82 4.02
C TYR A 128 12.24 -11.13 4.71
N ASP A 129 11.03 -11.57 4.41
CA ASP A 129 9.81 -11.18 5.12
C ASP A 129 8.93 -12.42 5.32
N ASP A 130 8.82 -12.84 6.57
CA ASP A 130 8.01 -13.99 6.98
C ASP A 130 6.62 -13.59 7.50
N GLN A 131 6.31 -12.29 7.51
CA GLN A 131 5.00 -11.75 7.87
C GLN A 131 4.30 -11.14 6.65
N GLY A 132 5.00 -10.26 5.91
CA GLY A 132 4.52 -9.60 4.69
C GLY A 132 4.25 -8.09 4.79
N HIS A 133 4.14 -7.55 6.01
CA HIS A 133 3.80 -6.15 6.28
C HIS A 133 4.90 -5.20 5.81
N GLY A 134 6.17 -5.52 6.09
CA GLY A 134 7.30 -4.72 5.64
C GLY A 134 7.41 -4.66 4.12
N THR A 135 7.15 -5.77 3.42
CA THR A 135 7.08 -5.79 1.96
C THR A 135 5.92 -4.93 1.43
N ALA A 136 4.77 -4.94 2.10
CA ALA A 136 3.65 -4.07 1.75
C ALA A 136 4.02 -2.58 1.89
N MET A 137 4.70 -2.20 2.98
CA MET A 137 5.13 -0.82 3.23
C MET A 137 6.22 -0.37 2.24
N ALA A 138 7.25 -1.20 2.02
CA ALA A 138 8.28 -0.97 1.02
C ALA A 138 7.68 -0.84 -0.39
N GLY A 139 6.62 -1.59 -0.68
CA GLY A 139 5.86 -1.50 -1.91
C GLY A 139 5.20 -0.14 -2.13
N ILE A 140 4.52 0.41 -1.10
CA ILE A 140 3.93 1.76 -1.15
C ILE A 140 4.99 2.81 -1.41
N ILE A 141 6.17 2.67 -0.80
CA ILE A 141 7.25 3.67 -0.94
C ILE A 141 7.92 3.55 -2.29
N ALA A 142 8.40 2.37 -2.68
CA ALA A 142 9.41 2.26 -3.74
C ALA A 142 9.11 1.25 -4.86
N SER A 143 7.96 0.56 -4.86
CA SER A 143 7.66 -0.46 -5.88
C SER A 143 7.84 0.09 -7.30
N LYS A 144 8.60 -0.63 -8.13
CA LYS A 144 8.78 -0.28 -9.56
C LYS A 144 7.86 -1.06 -10.48
N GLY A 145 7.21 -2.10 -9.95
CA GLY A 145 6.20 -2.89 -10.65
C GLY A 145 4.78 -2.62 -10.16
N GLY A 146 3.80 -3.04 -10.96
CA GLY A 146 2.41 -3.14 -10.54
C GLY A 146 1.74 -1.80 -10.23
N VAL A 147 1.43 -1.57 -8.95
CA VAL A 147 0.71 -0.38 -8.44
C VAL A 147 1.58 0.88 -8.52
N GLY A 148 2.91 0.73 -8.45
CA GLY A 148 3.86 1.84 -8.36
C GLY A 148 3.99 2.36 -6.93
N GLY A 149 5.23 2.67 -6.52
CA GLY A 149 5.54 3.34 -5.27
C GLY A 149 5.58 4.85 -5.43
N ILE A 150 5.34 5.58 -4.34
CA ILE A 150 5.33 7.04 -4.32
C ILE A 150 6.69 7.65 -4.68
N ALA A 151 7.78 7.01 -4.25
CA ALA A 151 9.15 7.46 -4.39
C ALA A 151 10.06 6.30 -4.88
N GLY A 152 9.72 5.74 -6.04
CA GLY A 152 10.39 4.57 -6.65
C GLY A 152 11.89 4.73 -6.96
N GLY A 153 12.41 5.96 -7.01
CA GLY A 153 13.83 6.27 -7.18
C GLY A 153 14.64 6.27 -5.88
N SER A 154 13.98 6.21 -4.72
CA SER A 154 14.65 6.25 -3.40
C SER A 154 15.51 5.01 -3.15
N ASP A 155 16.54 5.20 -2.34
CA ASP A 155 17.33 4.12 -1.79
C ASP A 155 16.70 3.63 -0.49
N LEU A 156 16.49 2.32 -0.34
CA LEU A 156 15.92 1.75 0.88
C LEU A 156 17.00 1.13 1.77
N LEU A 157 16.89 1.41 3.05
CA LEU A 157 17.47 0.61 4.12
C LEU A 157 16.34 -0.19 4.77
N ILE A 158 16.54 -1.47 5.01
CA ILE A 158 15.51 -2.31 5.61
C ILE A 158 16.02 -2.86 6.93
N ALA A 159 15.31 -2.55 8.01
CA ALA A 159 15.60 -3.07 9.33
C ALA A 159 14.42 -3.90 9.83
N LYS A 160 14.59 -5.22 9.95
CA LYS A 160 13.58 -6.09 10.54
C LYS A 160 13.56 -5.89 12.05
N GLY A 161 12.53 -5.21 12.55
CA GLY A 161 12.28 -4.91 13.96
C GLY A 161 11.12 -5.71 14.58
N ILE A 162 10.31 -6.40 13.76
CA ILE A 162 9.21 -7.27 14.22
C ILE A 162 9.27 -8.67 13.57
N ASP A 163 8.74 -9.66 14.27
CA ASP A 163 8.76 -11.08 13.90
C ASP A 163 7.61 -11.48 12.96
N ASP A 164 7.48 -12.80 12.71
CA ASP A 164 6.47 -13.39 11.82
C ASP A 164 5.02 -13.25 12.35
N SER A 165 4.86 -12.95 13.64
CA SER A 165 3.58 -12.64 14.28
C SER A 165 3.23 -11.15 14.24
N GLY A 166 4.15 -10.30 13.75
CA GLY A 166 4.03 -8.85 13.80
C GLY A 166 4.38 -8.27 15.17
N SER A 167 5.13 -8.99 16.01
CA SER A 167 5.53 -8.55 17.35
C SER A 167 7.01 -8.18 17.40
N GLY A 168 7.36 -7.17 18.17
CA GLY A 168 8.75 -6.77 18.44
C GLY A 168 8.94 -6.39 19.90
N THR A 169 10.20 -6.22 20.31
CA THR A 169 10.52 -5.60 21.61
C THR A 169 10.99 -4.17 21.39
N ASP A 170 10.73 -3.29 22.34
CA ASP A 170 11.13 -1.88 22.25
C ASP A 170 12.65 -1.76 22.05
N GLU A 171 13.46 -2.61 22.69
CA GLU A 171 14.91 -2.62 22.48
C GLU A 171 15.31 -3.03 21.06
N GLY A 172 14.64 -4.02 20.47
CA GLY A 172 14.96 -4.47 19.11
C GLY A 172 14.58 -3.43 18.05
N ILE A 173 13.47 -2.73 18.27
CA ILE A 173 13.02 -1.63 17.41
C ILE A 173 13.95 -0.42 17.59
N ALA A 174 14.35 -0.10 18.82
CA ALA A 174 15.33 0.95 19.10
C ALA A 174 16.68 0.70 18.42
N GLU A 175 17.22 -0.52 18.53
CA GLU A 175 18.45 -0.92 17.83
C GLU A 175 18.33 -0.78 16.31
N ALA A 176 17.15 -1.09 15.74
CA ALA A 176 16.87 -0.89 14.33
C ALA A 176 16.83 0.60 13.94
N VAL A 177 16.23 1.47 14.75
CA VAL A 177 16.21 2.93 14.55
C VAL A 177 17.62 3.51 14.62
N ASP A 178 18.41 3.14 15.62
CA ASP A 178 19.80 3.55 15.75
C ASP A 178 20.63 3.12 14.54
N TRP A 179 20.41 1.89 14.07
CA TRP A 179 21.06 1.37 12.87
C TRP A 179 20.69 2.19 11.63
N CYS A 180 19.42 2.52 11.43
CA CYS A 180 18.96 3.37 10.33
C CYS A 180 19.68 4.72 10.31
N SER A 181 19.71 5.40 11.46
CA SER A 181 20.40 6.70 11.61
C SER A 181 21.90 6.55 11.31
N ALA A 182 22.55 5.52 11.85
CA ALA A 182 23.97 5.25 11.63
C ALA A 182 24.33 4.89 10.16
N GLN A 183 23.40 4.30 9.40
CA GLN A 183 23.56 4.04 7.97
C GLN A 183 23.30 5.26 7.08
N GLY A 184 22.90 6.40 7.66
CA GLY A 184 22.68 7.64 6.94
C GLY A 184 21.31 7.73 6.27
N ALA A 185 20.27 7.16 6.89
CA ALA A 185 18.89 7.41 6.48
C ALA A 185 18.58 8.91 6.56
N ASP A 186 17.85 9.44 5.59
CA ASP A 186 17.28 10.78 5.63
C ASP A 186 15.88 10.74 6.28
N ILE A 187 15.16 9.62 6.09
CA ILE A 187 13.82 9.37 6.63
C ILE A 187 13.80 7.98 7.28
N ILE A 188 13.19 7.84 8.45
CA ILE A 188 12.86 6.56 9.09
C ILE A 188 11.34 6.42 9.14
N SER A 189 10.81 5.37 8.51
CA SER A 189 9.40 5.01 8.51
C SER A 189 9.14 3.94 9.57
N LEU A 190 8.31 4.28 10.57
CA LEU A 190 7.90 3.41 11.67
C LEU A 190 6.41 3.10 11.56
N SER A 191 6.09 2.07 10.77
CA SER A 191 4.72 1.59 10.56
C SER A 191 4.25 0.62 11.67
N LEU A 192 4.61 0.96 12.91
CA LEU A 192 4.42 0.17 14.12
C LEU A 192 4.00 1.09 15.28
N GLY A 193 3.41 0.50 16.32
CA GLY A 193 3.02 1.21 17.53
C GLY A 193 2.52 0.24 18.60
N GLY A 194 2.56 0.68 19.86
CA GLY A 194 2.07 -0.09 21.01
C GLY A 194 1.35 0.80 22.04
N ASP A 195 0.69 0.17 23.01
CA ASP A 195 0.01 0.83 24.13
C ASP A 195 0.95 1.82 24.84
N GLN A 196 0.43 2.99 25.22
CA GLN A 196 1.15 3.87 26.14
C GLN A 196 1.31 3.16 27.50
N GLY A 197 2.51 2.63 27.78
CA GLY A 197 2.81 2.00 29.06
C GLY A 197 2.46 2.90 30.25
N PRO A 198 2.10 2.36 31.44
CA PRO A 198 1.70 3.16 32.59
C PRO A 198 2.87 4.03 33.11
N GLY A 199 3.02 5.22 32.53
CA GLY A 199 4.08 6.17 32.82
C GLY A 199 3.73 7.05 34.01
N LEU A 200 3.99 6.56 35.22
CA LEU A 200 4.58 7.44 36.24
C LEU A 200 6.02 7.70 35.78
N SER A 201 6.25 8.71 34.94
CA SER A 201 7.58 9.21 34.53
C SER A 201 8.71 8.16 34.53
N GLY A 202 8.81 7.41 33.41
CA GLY A 202 10.08 6.94 32.85
C GLY A 202 10.56 5.53 33.18
N LEU A 203 9.93 4.46 32.67
CA LEU A 203 10.57 3.12 32.76
C LEU A 203 10.18 2.03 31.72
N THR A 204 9.32 2.23 30.71
CA THR A 204 9.07 1.14 29.72
C THR A 204 8.88 1.55 28.26
N LEU A 205 8.87 2.84 27.90
CA LEU A 205 8.90 3.30 26.49
C LEU A 205 10.16 4.14 26.17
N ASP A 206 10.99 4.41 27.19
CA ASP A 206 12.13 5.31 27.10
C ASP A 206 13.16 4.88 26.04
N VAL A 207 13.36 3.58 25.79
CA VAL A 207 14.47 3.16 24.90
C VAL A 207 14.17 3.48 23.44
N LEU A 208 12.98 3.13 22.95
CA LEU A 208 12.57 3.46 21.58
C LEU A 208 12.43 4.97 21.39
N GLU A 209 11.78 5.67 22.32
CA GLU A 209 11.64 7.12 22.24
C GLU A 209 13.01 7.82 22.27
N ASN A 210 13.96 7.37 23.10
CA ASN A 210 15.32 7.93 23.10
C ASN A 210 16.03 7.73 21.76
N SER A 211 15.95 6.54 21.15
CA SER A 211 16.54 6.28 19.82
C SER A 211 15.89 7.15 18.72
N VAL A 212 14.57 7.37 18.83
CA VAL A 212 13.85 8.29 17.93
C VAL A 212 14.31 9.73 18.14
N GLU A 213 14.41 10.20 19.38
CA GLU A 213 14.92 11.54 19.72
C GLU A 213 16.37 11.73 19.26
N ASP A 214 17.22 10.73 19.40
CA ASP A 214 18.61 10.74 18.91
C ASP A 214 18.67 10.85 17.37
N ALA A 215 17.76 10.19 16.65
CA ALA A 215 17.65 10.32 15.19
C ALA A 215 17.17 11.73 14.78
N LEU A 216 16.15 12.27 15.47
CA LEU A 216 15.64 13.62 15.25
C LEU A 216 16.72 14.68 15.51
N ASP A 217 17.52 14.52 16.57
CA ASP A 217 18.60 15.44 16.96
C ASP A 217 19.69 15.60 15.89
N VAL A 218 19.90 14.59 15.04
CA VAL A 218 20.85 14.67 13.93
C VAL A 218 20.19 15.02 12.59
N GLY A 219 18.91 15.40 12.61
CA GLY A 219 18.15 15.86 11.45
C GLY A 219 17.61 14.75 10.56
N VAL A 220 17.42 13.53 11.10
CA VAL A 220 16.71 12.45 10.41
C VAL A 220 15.22 12.63 10.65
N PHE A 221 14.43 12.65 9.58
CA PHE A 221 12.97 12.70 9.72
C PHE A 221 12.45 11.35 10.22
N VAL A 222 11.61 11.36 11.24
CA VAL A 222 10.91 10.15 11.70
C VAL A 222 9.42 10.31 11.41
N VAL A 223 8.87 9.35 10.67
CA VAL A 223 7.45 9.29 10.32
C VAL A 223 6.87 8.05 10.99
N ALA A 224 5.83 8.21 11.80
CA ALA A 224 5.26 7.10 12.57
C ALA A 224 3.74 7.05 12.49
N ALA A 225 3.21 5.84 12.60
CA ALA A 225 1.78 5.58 12.58
C ALA A 225 1.08 6.13 13.84
N ALA A 226 -0.11 6.71 13.67
CA ALA A 226 -0.91 7.17 14.79
C ALA A 226 -1.47 6.03 15.66
N GLY A 227 -1.60 4.82 15.11
CA GLY A 227 -2.29 3.68 15.74
C GLY A 227 -3.59 3.31 15.03
N ASN A 228 -4.17 2.16 15.41
CA ASN A 228 -5.32 1.54 14.77
C ASN A 228 -6.50 1.27 15.75
N ASP A 229 -6.60 2.04 16.84
CA ASP A 229 -7.51 1.77 17.96
C ASP A 229 -8.95 2.27 17.72
N GLY A 230 -9.13 3.12 16.70
CA GLY A 230 -10.42 3.53 16.18
C GLY A 230 -11.30 4.30 17.17
N THR A 231 -12.42 3.70 17.62
CA THR A 231 -13.33 4.33 18.60
C THR A 231 -13.12 3.84 20.03
N ASP A 232 -12.43 2.71 20.18
CA ASP A 232 -12.04 2.13 21.48
C ASP A 232 -10.61 2.59 21.84
N ASP A 233 -10.30 3.83 21.46
CA ASP A 233 -9.01 4.47 21.62
C ASP A 233 -8.62 4.65 23.10
N ASP A 234 -7.35 4.39 23.43
CA ASP A 234 -6.79 4.59 24.78
C ASP A 234 -6.67 6.08 25.15
N GLY A 235 -6.94 6.94 24.17
CA GLY A 235 -7.18 8.36 24.30
C GLY A 235 -6.04 9.20 23.77
N ASP A 236 -5.01 8.64 23.13
CA ASP A 236 -3.94 9.38 22.44
C ASP A 236 -3.31 8.53 21.31
N VAL A 237 -2.49 9.13 20.46
CA VAL A 237 -1.75 8.37 19.43
C VAL A 237 -0.70 7.43 20.05
N ALA A 238 -0.40 6.34 19.35
CA ALA A 238 0.61 5.36 19.77
C ALA A 238 2.02 5.96 19.80
N SER A 239 2.87 5.43 20.70
CA SER A 239 4.31 5.71 20.67
C SER A 239 4.96 4.87 19.55
N PRO A 240 5.92 5.42 18.77
CA PRO A 240 6.57 6.72 18.93
C PRO A 240 5.90 7.89 18.19
N GLY A 241 4.72 7.73 17.59
CA GLY A 241 3.98 8.83 16.94
C GLY A 241 3.64 10.00 17.88
N SER A 242 3.52 9.73 19.18
CA SER A 242 3.25 10.73 20.22
C SER A 242 4.42 11.68 20.53
N VAL A 243 5.66 11.34 20.12
CA VAL A 243 6.88 12.14 20.34
C VAL A 243 6.80 13.47 19.59
N GLU A 244 7.25 14.56 20.21
CA GLU A 244 7.02 15.95 19.75
C GLU A 244 7.38 16.13 18.28
N ASP A 245 8.64 15.92 17.87
CA ASP A 245 9.11 16.17 16.50
C ASP A 245 8.89 15.03 15.50
N VAL A 246 8.27 13.92 15.92
CA VAL A 246 7.85 12.86 14.98
C VAL A 246 6.68 13.36 14.13
N ILE A 247 6.70 13.04 12.83
CA ILE A 247 5.54 13.27 11.96
C ILE A 247 4.57 12.12 12.17
N CYS A 248 3.53 12.32 12.98
CA CYS A 248 2.52 11.31 13.27
C CYS A 248 1.44 11.32 12.18
N VAL A 249 1.18 10.14 11.61
CA VAL A 249 0.28 10.00 10.47
C VAL A 249 -0.97 9.19 10.82
N GLY A 250 -2.11 9.85 10.79
CA GLY A 250 -3.43 9.24 10.89
C GLY A 250 -3.97 8.78 9.54
N GLY A 251 -5.17 8.18 9.55
CA GLY A 251 -5.73 7.52 8.38
C GLY A 251 -6.91 8.23 7.75
N VAL A 252 -6.92 8.29 6.41
CA VAL A 252 -8.08 8.68 5.59
C VAL A 252 -8.54 7.52 4.71
N ASN A 253 -9.84 7.49 4.41
CA ASN A 253 -10.41 6.57 3.42
C ASN A 253 -10.53 7.22 2.03
N ARG A 254 -10.92 6.45 1.02
CA ARG A 254 -11.05 6.91 -0.39
C ARG A 254 -12.08 8.02 -0.61
N ASN A 255 -12.97 8.28 0.35
CA ASN A 255 -13.94 9.38 0.29
C ASN A 255 -13.39 10.69 0.88
N GLY A 256 -12.19 10.68 1.46
CA GLY A 256 -11.61 11.83 2.17
C GLY A 256 -12.08 11.99 3.61
N ASP A 257 -12.78 10.99 4.16
CA ASP A 257 -13.16 10.96 5.58
C ASP A 257 -12.10 10.25 6.42
N VAL A 258 -11.95 10.63 7.70
CA VAL A 258 -11.11 9.90 8.65
C VAL A 258 -11.48 8.41 8.62
N TRP A 259 -10.47 7.56 8.43
CA TRP A 259 -10.65 6.13 8.53
C TRP A 259 -11.02 5.75 9.97
N SER A 260 -12.09 4.98 10.14
CA SER A 260 -12.65 4.68 11.47
C SER A 260 -11.70 3.93 12.40
N GLY A 261 -10.67 3.29 11.86
CA GLY A 261 -9.61 2.64 12.63
C GLY A 261 -8.51 3.58 13.10
N SER A 262 -8.39 4.80 12.57
CA SER A 262 -7.31 5.72 12.97
C SER A 262 -7.49 6.18 14.41
N SER A 263 -6.43 6.06 15.22
CA SER A 263 -6.36 6.65 16.56
C SER A 263 -6.37 8.18 16.51
N GLN A 264 -6.70 8.81 17.64
CA GLN A 264 -6.86 10.24 17.85
C GLN A 264 -5.81 10.76 18.85
N GLY A 265 -5.38 12.01 18.72
CA GLY A 265 -4.46 12.61 19.69
C GLY A 265 -5.14 13.23 20.92
N ASP A 266 -4.45 13.24 22.05
CA ASP A 266 -4.76 14.06 23.21
C ASP A 266 -3.96 15.38 23.18
N ASN A 267 -4.49 16.38 22.46
CA ASN A 267 -3.77 17.64 22.28
C ASN A 267 -3.99 18.64 23.41
N ASN A 268 -5.03 18.45 24.21
CA ASN A 268 -5.32 19.31 25.37
C ASN A 268 -4.63 18.83 26.64
N GLY A 269 -4.07 17.62 26.62
CA GLY A 269 -3.42 16.97 27.74
C GLY A 269 -4.41 16.38 28.74
N ARG A 270 -3.95 15.36 29.45
CA ARG A 270 -4.70 14.70 30.53
C ARG A 270 -3.83 14.50 31.75
N LEU A 271 -4.47 14.32 32.91
CA LEU A 271 -3.77 13.97 34.16
C LEU A 271 -3.82 12.46 34.46
N TRP A 272 -4.79 11.73 33.89
CA TRP A 272 -4.96 10.29 34.13
C TRP A 272 -5.83 9.64 33.03
N PRO A 273 -5.56 8.38 32.63
CA PRO A 273 -4.35 7.61 32.91
C PRO A 273 -3.16 8.15 32.10
N ASN A 274 -1.95 8.12 32.65
CA ASN A 274 -0.72 8.68 32.07
C ASN A 274 -0.78 10.20 31.78
N PRO A 275 -0.09 11.05 32.57
CA PRO A 275 -0.10 12.49 32.35
C PRO A 275 0.50 12.87 30.99
N ILE A 276 -0.27 13.62 30.19
CA ILE A 276 0.15 14.18 28.89
C ILE A 276 0.09 15.70 29.00
N LEU A 277 1.15 16.39 28.59
CA LEU A 277 1.15 17.85 28.51
C LEU A 277 0.39 18.31 27.26
N PRO A 278 -0.31 19.46 27.30
CA PRO A 278 -0.97 19.99 26.11
C PRO A 278 0.04 20.26 24.99
N ARG A 279 -0.28 19.82 23.77
CA ARG A 279 0.53 20.02 22.56
C ARG A 279 0.15 21.33 21.88
N GLN A 280 1.13 22.05 21.34
CA GLN A 280 0.92 23.31 20.62
C GLN A 280 1.13 23.09 19.12
N ASP A 281 0.65 24.02 18.29
CA ASP A 281 0.94 23.94 16.86
C ASP A 281 2.44 24.23 16.60
N PRO A 282 3.11 23.49 15.69
CA PRO A 282 2.58 22.48 14.77
C PRO A 282 2.66 21.02 15.27
N ASP A 283 2.79 20.78 16.58
CA ASP A 283 3.10 19.46 17.18
C ASP A 283 1.88 18.71 17.73
N LYS A 284 0.67 19.11 17.34
CA LYS A 284 -0.54 18.38 17.70
C LYS A 284 -0.69 17.10 16.88
N LYS A 285 -1.20 16.04 17.52
CA LYS A 285 -1.26 14.67 17.00
C LYS A 285 -2.68 14.25 16.58
N PRO A 286 -2.81 13.40 15.54
CA PRO A 286 -1.79 13.22 14.50
C PRO A 286 -1.56 14.55 13.78
N GLU A 287 -0.35 14.82 13.29
CA GLU A 287 -0.10 16.05 12.52
C GLU A 287 -0.87 16.04 11.20
N VAL A 288 -0.91 14.89 10.52
CA VAL A 288 -1.47 14.78 9.18
C VAL A 288 -2.19 13.46 9.01
N ILE A 289 -3.13 13.40 8.08
CA ILE A 289 -3.72 12.12 7.64
C ILE A 289 -3.35 11.82 6.19
N ALA A 290 -3.19 10.53 5.90
CA ALA A 290 -2.87 10.04 4.56
C ALA A 290 -3.60 8.70 4.30
N PRO A 291 -3.56 8.16 3.07
CA PRO A 291 -4.29 6.95 2.68
C PRO A 291 -4.07 5.79 3.65
N ALA A 292 -5.14 5.29 4.26
CA ALA A 292 -5.08 4.21 5.25
C ALA A 292 -6.13 3.13 5.08
N SER A 293 -7.20 3.33 4.30
CA SER A 293 -8.26 2.32 4.13
C SER A 293 -8.16 1.68 2.75
N GLU A 294 -8.03 0.37 2.67
CA GLU A 294 -8.00 -0.36 1.38
C GLU A 294 -6.91 0.17 0.43
N VAL A 295 -5.74 0.52 0.98
CA VAL A 295 -4.60 1.00 0.21
C VAL A 295 -4.01 -0.18 -0.57
N PRO A 296 -3.84 -0.08 -1.90
CA PRO A 296 -3.20 -1.12 -2.69
C PRO A 296 -1.76 -1.41 -2.21
N VAL A 297 -1.41 -2.69 -2.06
CA VAL A 297 -0.09 -3.13 -1.57
C VAL A 297 0.41 -4.36 -2.31
N LEU A 298 1.72 -4.61 -2.18
CA LEU A 298 2.33 -5.89 -2.52
C LEU A 298 1.98 -6.91 -1.43
N LEU A 299 1.70 -8.16 -1.84
CA LEU A 299 1.44 -9.25 -0.92
C LEU A 299 2.50 -10.33 -1.05
N THR A 300 2.99 -10.82 0.09
CA THR A 300 3.87 -11.98 0.16
C THR A 300 3.09 -13.21 0.60
N ASN A 301 3.57 -14.40 0.24
CA ASN A 301 3.03 -15.67 0.74
C ASN A 301 1.53 -15.90 0.45
N SER A 302 0.96 -15.16 -0.50
CA SER A 302 -0.41 -15.29 -0.98
C SER A 302 -0.46 -15.85 -2.39
N GLY A 303 -1.60 -16.41 -2.79
CA GLY A 303 -1.85 -16.83 -4.18
C GLY A 303 -1.94 -15.67 -5.20
N SER A 304 -1.72 -14.43 -4.76
CA SER A 304 -1.71 -13.18 -5.53
C SER A 304 -0.52 -12.33 -5.10
N TRP A 305 0.07 -11.57 -6.03
CA TRP A 305 1.14 -10.60 -5.75
C TRP A 305 0.62 -9.23 -5.28
N TYR A 306 -0.66 -8.97 -5.51
CA TYR A 306 -1.27 -7.66 -5.22
C TYR A 306 -2.55 -7.83 -4.42
N GLY A 307 -2.78 -6.88 -3.51
CA GLY A 307 -3.97 -6.80 -2.69
C GLY A 307 -4.12 -5.40 -2.11
N TYR A 308 -4.81 -5.31 -0.98
CA TYR A 308 -4.96 -4.06 -0.25
C TYR A 308 -4.76 -4.30 1.25
N SER A 309 -4.37 -3.24 1.96
CA SER A 309 -4.25 -3.20 3.40
C SER A 309 -5.00 -2.01 3.98
N SER A 310 -5.44 -2.12 5.24
CA SER A 310 -6.04 -1.02 5.98
C SER A 310 -5.29 -0.81 7.30
N GLY A 311 -4.77 0.39 7.53
CA GLY A 311 -3.98 0.74 8.70
C GLY A 311 -3.26 2.07 8.53
N THR A 312 -2.97 2.76 9.64
CA THR A 312 -2.12 3.96 9.65
C THR A 312 -0.67 3.68 9.24
N SER A 313 -0.26 2.41 9.25
CA SER A 313 0.97 1.91 8.61
C SER A 313 1.07 2.31 7.13
N ALA A 314 0.00 2.11 6.35
CA ALA A 314 0.00 2.47 4.93
C ALA A 314 0.12 4.00 4.73
N ALA A 315 -0.53 4.77 5.61
CA ALA A 315 -0.46 6.22 5.60
C ALA A 315 0.96 6.72 5.93
N THR A 316 1.63 6.07 6.88
CA THR A 316 3.02 6.35 7.28
C THR A 316 3.99 6.12 6.12
N ALA A 317 3.86 4.98 5.43
CA ALA A 317 4.64 4.68 4.24
C ALA A 317 4.38 5.70 3.11
N TRP A 318 3.12 6.08 2.93
CA TRP A 318 2.72 7.08 1.92
C TRP A 318 3.37 8.45 2.17
N VAL A 319 3.32 8.95 3.42
CA VAL A 319 3.94 10.22 3.81
C VAL A 319 5.47 10.15 3.74
N SER A 320 6.07 9.02 4.09
CA SER A 320 7.53 8.81 3.94
C SER A 320 7.97 8.92 2.48
N GLY A 321 7.19 8.35 1.55
CA GLY A 321 7.41 8.53 0.12
C GLY A 321 7.28 10.00 -0.32
N ILE A 322 6.22 10.69 0.10
CA ILE A 322 6.03 12.13 -0.19
C ILE A 322 7.22 12.95 0.31
N LEU A 323 7.70 12.68 1.52
CA LEU A 323 8.81 13.41 2.11
C LEU A 323 10.11 13.20 1.33
N ALA A 324 10.32 12.02 0.74
CA ALA A 324 11.45 11.81 -0.16
C ALA A 324 11.38 12.65 -1.44
N LEU A 325 10.18 12.89 -1.99
CA LEU A 325 10.00 13.83 -3.10
C LEU A 325 10.35 15.28 -2.70
N VAL A 326 9.97 15.68 -1.48
CA VAL A 326 10.31 17.00 -0.92
C VAL A 326 11.82 17.15 -0.74
N ILE A 327 12.47 16.16 -0.13
CA ILE A 327 13.94 16.17 0.10
C ILE A 327 14.69 16.14 -1.23
N GLN A 328 14.22 15.39 -2.24
CA GLN A 328 14.84 15.43 -3.57
C GLN A 328 14.79 16.85 -4.19
N ASN A 329 13.69 17.57 -3.98
CA ASN A 329 13.53 18.95 -4.46
C ASN A 329 14.36 19.96 -3.64
N GLU A 330 14.49 19.74 -2.34
CA GLU A 330 15.27 20.55 -1.40
C GLU A 330 16.30 19.70 -0.64
N PRO A 331 17.43 19.30 -1.28
CA PRO A 331 18.39 18.35 -0.67
C PRO A 331 19.05 18.83 0.62
N ASP A 332 19.04 20.14 0.89
CA ASP A 332 19.58 20.71 2.12
C ASP A 332 18.75 20.34 3.36
N LEU A 333 17.53 19.82 3.19
CA LEU A 333 16.69 19.30 4.29
C LEU A 333 17.19 17.95 4.81
N ALA A 334 17.87 17.16 3.98
CA ALA A 334 18.37 15.84 4.38
C ALA A 334 19.48 15.97 5.43
N ARG A 335 19.27 15.36 6.60
CA ARG A 335 20.28 15.26 7.68
C ARG A 335 20.93 16.61 7.97
N SER A 336 20.11 17.62 8.22
CA SER A 336 20.53 19.00 8.49
C SER A 336 21.48 19.11 9.70
N GLY A 337 21.56 18.07 10.54
CA GLY A 337 22.40 18.02 11.74
C GLY A 337 21.77 18.69 12.96
N ASP A 338 20.49 19.04 12.86
CA ASP A 338 19.62 19.57 13.90
C ASP A 338 18.15 19.36 13.50
N ARG A 339 17.21 19.81 14.34
CA ARG A 339 15.76 19.66 14.11
C ARG A 339 15.12 20.71 13.19
N SER A 340 15.88 21.69 12.69
CA SER A 340 15.30 22.85 12.00
C SER A 340 14.53 22.50 10.73
N ALA A 341 15.02 21.52 9.96
CA ALA A 341 14.33 21.02 8.77
C ALA A 341 13.02 20.28 9.14
N ILE A 342 13.00 19.60 10.28
CA ILE A 342 11.83 18.89 10.80
C ILE A 342 10.76 19.91 11.21
N GLU A 343 11.13 20.90 12.01
CA GLU A 343 10.25 22.00 12.42
C GLU A 343 9.65 22.74 11.21
N ASP A 344 10.46 23.02 10.18
CA ASP A 344 9.99 23.67 8.94
C ASP A 344 8.97 22.79 8.20
N ILE A 345 9.26 21.51 8.01
CA ILE A 345 8.33 20.58 7.35
C ILE A 345 7.03 20.43 8.13
N LYS A 346 7.08 20.31 9.47
CA LYS A 346 5.88 20.28 10.31
C LYS A 346 5.06 21.56 10.18
N SER A 347 5.73 22.72 10.12
CA SER A 347 5.07 23.99 9.84
C SER A 347 4.38 23.98 8.47
N ARG A 348 5.07 23.52 7.42
CA ARG A 348 4.47 23.38 6.07
C ARG A 348 3.29 22.42 6.07
N ILE A 349 3.36 21.29 6.78
CA ILE A 349 2.25 20.35 6.96
C ILE A 349 1.04 21.08 7.54
N SER A 350 1.23 21.82 8.64
CA SER A 350 0.14 22.56 9.28
C SER A 350 -0.51 23.63 8.40
N GLN A 351 0.25 24.22 7.48
CA GLN A 351 -0.21 25.33 6.63
C GLN A 351 -0.81 24.87 5.30
N THR A 352 -0.37 23.71 4.78
CA THR A 352 -0.65 23.30 3.41
C THR A 352 -1.56 22.08 3.28
N SER A 353 -1.75 21.33 4.37
CA SER A 353 -2.65 20.17 4.38
C SER A 353 -4.07 20.56 4.01
N THR A 354 -4.74 19.69 3.25
CA THR A 354 -6.10 19.92 2.78
C THR A 354 -7.09 19.73 3.93
N GLN A 355 -7.63 20.82 4.44
CA GLN A 355 -8.57 20.81 5.57
C GLN A 355 -9.95 20.27 5.17
N LYS A 356 -10.68 19.74 6.15
CA LYS A 356 -12.11 19.44 6.02
C LYS A 356 -12.91 20.73 5.95
N GLU A 357 -13.94 20.77 5.11
CA GLU A 357 -14.82 21.94 4.99
C GLU A 357 -15.41 22.35 6.35
N GLY A 358 -15.23 23.62 6.72
CA GLY A 358 -15.74 24.18 7.97
C GLY A 358 -14.92 23.91 9.23
N VAL A 359 -13.81 23.17 9.13
CA VAL A 359 -12.82 23.03 10.21
C VAL A 359 -11.75 24.09 10.04
N THR A 360 -11.29 24.70 11.14
CA THR A 360 -10.18 25.66 11.14
C THR A 360 -9.13 25.22 12.14
N GLY A 361 -7.88 25.09 11.70
CA GLY A 361 -6.78 24.60 12.53
C GLY A 361 -6.78 23.08 12.66
N HIS A 362 -6.20 22.58 13.74
CA HIS A 362 -6.02 21.15 14.02
C HIS A 362 -7.30 20.49 14.57
N ASP A 363 -7.54 19.24 14.18
CA ASP A 363 -8.56 18.35 14.74
C ASP A 363 -7.90 17.06 15.27
N ASP A 364 -8.32 16.57 16.43
CA ASP A 364 -7.70 15.43 17.12
C ASP A 364 -7.70 14.12 16.31
N ARG A 365 -8.50 14.00 15.25
CA ARG A 365 -8.52 12.84 14.34
C ARG A 365 -8.06 13.17 12.93
N PHE A 366 -8.46 14.31 12.41
CA PHE A 366 -8.18 14.74 11.03
C PHE A 366 -6.81 15.41 10.90
N GLY A 367 -6.15 15.73 12.02
CA GLY A 367 -4.90 16.45 12.07
C GLY A 367 -5.02 17.88 11.55
N TYR A 368 -3.96 18.38 10.92
CA TYR A 368 -4.02 19.62 10.14
C TYR A 368 -4.76 19.45 8.80
N GLY A 369 -4.90 18.20 8.33
CA GLY A 369 -5.63 17.85 7.12
C GLY A 369 -5.06 16.64 6.40
N ILE A 370 -5.60 16.36 5.22
CA ILE A 370 -5.03 15.38 4.30
C ILE A 370 -3.72 15.95 3.73
N VAL A 371 -2.65 15.15 3.75
CA VAL A 371 -1.34 15.56 3.20
C VAL A 371 -1.49 16.09 1.77
N ASN A 372 -0.87 17.24 1.49
CA ASN A 372 -0.89 17.88 0.18
C ASN A 372 0.54 17.99 -0.37
N THR A 373 0.89 17.08 -1.28
CA THR A 373 2.26 16.92 -1.79
C THR A 373 2.77 18.19 -2.47
N ILE A 374 1.95 18.85 -3.29
CA ILE A 374 2.32 20.10 -3.99
C ILE A 374 2.52 21.25 -3.00
N GLY A 375 1.66 21.32 -1.98
CA GLY A 375 1.83 22.28 -0.89
C GLY A 375 3.15 22.12 -0.16
N LEU A 376 3.54 20.87 0.14
CA LEU A 376 4.79 20.56 0.86
C LEU A 376 6.06 20.82 0.07
N ILE A 377 6.07 20.50 -1.24
CA ILE A 377 7.21 20.74 -2.14
C ILE A 377 7.50 22.26 -2.33
N GLY A 378 6.59 23.13 -1.92
CA GLY A 378 6.79 24.59 -1.94
C GLY A 378 6.13 25.29 -3.13
N ASP A 379 5.29 24.59 -3.90
CA ASP A 379 4.37 25.19 -4.89
C ASP A 379 3.09 25.68 -4.20
N ALA A 380 3.23 26.33 -3.05
CA ALA A 380 2.10 26.97 -2.38
C ALA A 380 1.42 27.91 -3.40
N PRO A 381 0.13 27.67 -3.73
CA PRO A 381 -0.55 28.50 -4.70
C PRO A 381 -0.61 29.91 -4.14
N ASN A 382 0.08 30.85 -4.79
CA ASN A 382 -0.13 32.28 -4.60
C ASN A 382 -1.63 32.55 -4.43
N GLU A 383 -2.02 33.41 -3.50
CA GLU A 383 -3.41 33.71 -3.10
C GLU A 383 -4.38 34.00 -4.28
N SER A 384 -3.85 34.26 -5.49
CA SER A 384 -4.61 34.31 -6.74
C SER A 384 -5.25 32.99 -7.21
N THR A 385 -4.83 31.84 -6.70
CA THR A 385 -5.28 30.51 -7.18
C THR A 385 -6.44 29.94 -6.35
N GLN A 386 -6.61 30.38 -5.11
CA GLN A 386 -7.78 30.06 -4.26
C GLN A 386 -9.12 30.42 -4.93
N ASN A 387 -9.15 31.46 -5.77
CA ASN A 387 -10.34 31.86 -6.53
C ASN A 387 -10.61 31.03 -7.81
N ARG A 388 -9.73 30.10 -8.19
CA ARG A 388 -10.00 29.12 -9.27
C ARG A 388 -10.40 27.74 -8.75
N TYR A 389 -10.03 27.39 -7.51
CA TYR A 389 -10.34 26.09 -6.92
C TYR A 389 -11.71 26.03 -6.21
N SER A 390 -12.40 27.16 -6.07
CA SER A 390 -13.79 27.25 -5.60
C SER A 390 -14.85 27.21 -6.73
N GLY A 391 -14.44 26.88 -7.97
CA GLY A 391 -15.32 26.82 -9.14
C GLY A 391 -15.77 25.40 -9.48
N GLU A 392 -17.00 25.07 -9.10
CA GLU A 392 -17.84 23.99 -9.65
C GLU A 392 -17.33 22.54 -9.54
N VAL A 393 -17.44 21.96 -8.34
CA VAL A 393 -17.86 20.55 -8.23
C VAL A 393 -19.39 20.53 -8.25
N LEU A 394 -19.96 20.68 -9.45
CA LEU A 394 -21.38 20.39 -9.67
C LEU A 394 -21.55 18.87 -9.68
N TYR A 395 -21.98 18.30 -8.55
CA TYR A 395 -22.54 16.95 -8.53
C TYR A 395 -23.74 16.91 -9.48
N SER A 396 -23.56 16.31 -10.67
CA SER A 396 -24.73 15.86 -11.44
C SER A 396 -25.30 14.65 -10.69
N GLN A 397 -26.39 14.86 -9.97
CA GLN A 397 -27.22 13.76 -9.49
C GLN A 397 -27.73 12.99 -10.71
N GLN A 398 -27.10 11.85 -10.99
CA GLN A 398 -27.69 10.84 -11.84
C GLN A 398 -28.25 9.77 -10.90
N GLU A 399 -29.57 9.72 -10.80
CA GLU A 399 -30.30 8.68 -10.08
C GLU A 399 -29.97 7.32 -10.69
N THR A 400 -29.08 6.57 -10.03
CA THR A 400 -28.97 5.13 -10.21
C THR A 400 -29.46 4.47 -8.94
N SER A 401 -30.66 3.90 -9.04
CA SER A 401 -31.26 3.01 -8.05
C SER A 401 -30.31 1.86 -7.72
N THR A 402 -29.73 1.87 -6.52
CA THR A 402 -29.03 0.72 -5.95
C THR A 402 -29.82 0.21 -4.76
N THR A 403 -30.11 -1.09 -4.79
CA THR A 403 -30.75 -1.85 -3.73
C THR A 403 -29.95 -1.75 -2.43
N ASN A 404 -30.61 -1.31 -1.36
CA ASN A 404 -30.08 -1.27 0.01
C ASN A 404 -29.60 -2.66 0.45
N VAL A 405 -28.34 -2.73 0.90
CA VAL A 405 -27.87 -3.76 1.83
C VAL A 405 -27.38 -3.03 3.07
N ALA A 406 -27.96 -3.38 4.22
CA ALA A 406 -27.62 -2.82 5.52
C ALA A 406 -26.19 -3.22 5.93
N PRO A 407 -25.51 -2.44 6.80
CA PRO A 407 -24.16 -2.76 7.25
C PRO A 407 -24.22 -3.99 8.16
N ASP A 408 -23.62 -5.07 7.67
CA ASP A 408 -23.32 -6.26 8.44
C ASP A 408 -22.02 -5.99 9.21
N SER A 409 -22.16 -5.95 10.53
CA SER A 409 -21.08 -6.05 11.51
C SER A 409 -20.74 -7.54 11.73
N SER A 410 -19.77 -8.07 11.01
CA SER A 410 -19.06 -9.32 11.28
C SER A 410 -17.91 -9.46 10.28
N THR A 411 -16.70 -9.96 10.55
CA THR A 411 -15.99 -10.44 11.74
C THR A 411 -14.56 -10.73 11.27
N ASN A 412 -13.57 -10.45 12.11
CA ASN A 412 -12.27 -11.14 12.24
C ASN A 412 -11.51 -11.52 10.95
N ALA A 413 -10.47 -10.75 10.62
CA ALA A 413 -9.27 -11.32 10.03
C ALA A 413 -8.48 -12.06 11.15
N ASP A 414 -9.02 -13.20 11.61
CA ASP A 414 -8.28 -14.15 12.43
C ASP A 414 -7.24 -14.85 11.54
N LEU A 415 -5.98 -14.44 11.64
CA LEU A 415 -4.84 -15.23 11.18
C LEU A 415 -4.68 -16.45 12.11
N ASN A 416 -5.45 -17.51 11.88
CA ASN A 416 -5.29 -18.79 12.59
C ASN A 416 -5.02 -19.94 11.60
N PRO A 417 -3.83 -20.57 11.63
CA PRO A 417 -3.42 -21.58 10.66
C PRO A 417 -3.96 -22.96 11.06
N ARG A 418 -5.27 -23.20 10.95
CA ARG A 418 -5.86 -24.54 11.20
C ARG A 418 -6.97 -24.95 10.23
N ILE A 419 -6.81 -24.62 8.95
CA ILE A 419 -7.71 -25.10 7.86
C ILE A 419 -6.98 -26.04 6.89
N TRP A 420 -5.65 -26.15 6.97
CA TRP A 420 -4.85 -26.95 6.03
C TRP A 420 -4.80 -28.46 6.35
N ASP A 421 -5.09 -28.88 7.59
CA ASP A 421 -5.00 -30.29 7.98
C ASP A 421 -6.13 -31.17 7.42
N SER A 422 -7.30 -30.60 7.08
CA SER A 422 -8.39 -31.38 6.47
C SER A 422 -8.25 -31.54 4.96
N LEU A 423 -7.55 -30.63 4.28
CA LEU A 423 -7.38 -30.65 2.82
C LEU A 423 -6.25 -31.59 2.38
N ILE A 424 -5.23 -31.80 3.21
CA ILE A 424 -4.14 -32.75 2.92
C ILE A 424 -4.57 -34.21 3.13
N ALA A 425 -5.53 -34.47 4.03
CA ALA A 425 -6.08 -35.82 4.25
C ALA A 425 -6.86 -36.34 3.03
N GLU A 426 -7.59 -35.46 2.33
CA GLU A 426 -8.42 -35.83 1.17
C GLU A 426 -7.59 -36.05 -0.11
N ILE A 427 -6.42 -35.39 -0.23
CA ILE A 427 -5.47 -35.58 -1.34
C ILE A 427 -4.68 -36.89 -1.20
N HIS A 428 -4.49 -37.40 0.03
CA HIS A 428 -3.81 -38.69 0.27
C HIS A 428 -4.70 -39.91 -0.01
N GLU A 429 -6.04 -39.80 0.09
CA GLU A 429 -6.96 -40.90 -0.26
C GLU A 429 -7.16 -41.05 -1.78
N LEU A 430 -7.06 -39.97 -2.57
CA LEU A 430 -7.19 -40.02 -4.03
C LEU A 430 -5.97 -40.65 -4.74
N LYS A 431 -4.79 -40.69 -4.10
CA LYS A 431 -3.60 -41.40 -4.61
C LYS A 431 -3.57 -42.90 -4.29
N ALA A 432 -4.49 -43.40 -3.47
CA ALA A 432 -4.58 -44.82 -3.13
C ALA A 432 -5.56 -45.62 -4.02
N SER A 433 -6.43 -44.98 -4.80
CA SER A 433 -7.47 -45.66 -5.60
C SER A 433 -7.18 -45.78 -7.11
N THR A 434 -6.02 -45.34 -7.59
CA THR A 434 -5.60 -45.50 -8.99
C THR A 434 -4.21 -46.10 -9.08
N ARG A 435 -4.13 -47.41 -8.82
CA ARG A 435 -3.05 -48.28 -9.33
C ARG A 435 -3.63 -49.23 -10.38
N PHE A 436 -3.17 -49.09 -11.61
CA PHE A 436 -2.90 -50.23 -12.48
C PHE A 436 -1.41 -50.56 -12.37
#